data_AF-A0A535A414-F1
#
_entry.id   AF-A0A535A414-F1
#
_cell.length_a   1.000
_cell.length_b   1.000
_cell.length_c   1.000
_cell.angle_alpha   90.00
_cell.angle_beta   90.00
_cell.angle_gamma   90.00
#
_symmetry.space_group_name_H-M   'P 1'
#
loop_
_entity.id
_entity.type
_entity.pdbx_description
1 polymer ?
#
loop_
_entity_poly.entity_id
_entity_poly.type
_entity_poly.pdbx_seq_one_letter_code
_entity_poly.pdbx_strand_id
1 'polypeptide(L)' 'MTTHGVALNVNTDLRWFAEMIPCGIADKEVTSLARELGHPVEMEAVEDRLTDEMARALGLTVADRRSGPIGPAGPSQQ' A
#
# COMPACT_ATOMS: atom_id res chain seq x y z
N MET A 1 0.83 9.28 20.53
CA MET A 1 0.10 8.21 19.83
C MET A 1 -0.18 8.69 18.42
N THR A 2 0.31 7.99 17.41
CA THR A 2 -0.06 8.25 16.01
C THR A 2 -1.35 7.48 15.69
N THR A 3 -2.16 8.00 14.77
CA THR A 3 -3.39 7.33 14.29
C THR A 3 -3.41 7.39 12.77
N HIS A 4 -4.20 6.52 12.12
CA HIS A 4 -4.15 6.23 10.67
C HIS A 4 -2.88 5.47 10.26
N GLY A 5 -2.32 5.78 9.10
CA GLY A 5 -1.18 5.08 8.53
C GLY A 5 -0.81 5.63 7.16
N VAL A 6 -0.30 4.76 6.31
CA VAL A 6 0.08 5.04 4.93
C VAL A 6 -0.70 4.13 3.98
N ALA A 7 -0.90 4.59 2.75
CA ALA A 7 -1.48 3.80 1.67
C ALA A 7 -0.46 3.71 0.53
N LEU A 8 0.02 2.50 0.25
CA LEU A 8 0.95 2.23 -0.84
C LEU A 8 0.19 1.62 -2.01
N ASN A 9 0.26 2.25 -3.19
CA ASN A 9 -0.35 1.72 -4.39
C ASN A 9 0.48 0.56 -4.96
N VAL A 10 0.00 -0.68 -4.81
CA VAL A 10 0.71 -1.88 -5.32
C VAL A 10 0.18 -2.28 -6.69
N ASN A 11 -0.96 -2.95 -6.73
CA ASN A 11 -1.70 -3.32 -7.93
C ASN A 11 -2.96 -2.47 -8.11
N THR A 12 -2.98 -1.28 -7.49
CA THR A 12 -4.15 -0.40 -7.44
C THR A 12 -4.59 0.01 -8.84
N ASP A 13 -5.89 -0.09 -9.11
CA ASP A 13 -6.50 0.54 -10.28
C ASP A 13 -6.48 2.05 -10.13
N LEU A 14 -5.62 2.72 -10.90
CA LEU A 14 -5.40 4.17 -10.75
C LEU A 14 -6.53 5.02 -11.34
N ARG A 15 -7.48 4.42 -12.08
CA ARG A 15 -8.62 5.16 -12.65
C ARG A 15 -9.47 5.83 -11.58
N TRP A 16 -9.55 5.24 -10.38
CA TRP A 16 -10.29 5.81 -9.25
C TRP A 16 -9.72 7.14 -8.76
N PHE A 17 -8.43 7.40 -8.98
CA PHE A 17 -7.83 8.69 -8.62
C PHE A 17 -8.20 9.80 -9.62
N ALA A 18 -8.59 9.47 -10.84
CA ALA A 18 -9.07 10.47 -11.81
C ALA A 18 -10.46 11.02 -11.44
N GLU A 19 -11.25 10.25 -10.68
CA GLU A 19 -12.57 10.63 -10.19
C GLU A 19 -12.52 11.51 -8.92
N MET A 20 -11.31 11.80 -8.41
CA MET A 20 -11.09 12.60 -7.21
C MET A 20 -10.14 13.76 -7.51
N ILE A 21 -10.44 14.96 -6.99
CA ILE A 21 -9.50 16.09 -7.00
C ILE A 21 -8.88 16.22 -5.61
N PRO A 22 -7.72 15.59 -5.33
CA PRO A 22 -7.06 15.72 -4.04
C PRO A 22 -6.44 17.11 -3.90
N CYS A 23 -6.99 17.93 -2.99
CA CYS A 23 -6.37 19.13 -2.40
C CYS A 23 -5.55 20.04 -3.34
N GLY A 24 -6.02 20.29 -4.58
CA GLY A 24 -5.45 21.32 -5.45
C GLY A 24 -4.16 20.97 -6.19
N ILE A 25 -3.73 19.70 -6.19
CA ILE A 25 -2.55 19.23 -6.93
C ILE A 25 -2.99 18.65 -8.28
N ALA A 26 -3.52 19.51 -9.15
CA ALA A 26 -4.06 19.08 -10.45
C ALA A 26 -2.98 18.63 -11.45
N ASP A 27 -1.70 18.94 -11.19
CA ASP A 27 -0.57 18.73 -12.10
C ASP A 27 0.32 17.52 -11.72
N LYS A 28 -0.09 16.69 -10.75
CA LYS A 28 0.67 15.50 -10.35
C LYS A 28 -0.15 14.24 -10.55
N GLU A 29 0.42 13.31 -11.31
CA GLU A 29 -0.15 11.97 -11.47
C GLU A 29 0.15 11.09 -10.25
N VAL A 30 -0.74 10.13 -10.00
CA VAL A 30 -0.47 9.01 -9.10
C VAL A 30 0.08 7.82 -9.90
N THR A 31 0.84 6.97 -9.22
CA THR A 31 1.32 5.71 -9.79
C THR A 31 1.12 4.53 -8.83
N SER A 32 1.44 3.33 -9.30
CA SER A 32 1.44 2.08 -8.54
C SER A 32 2.70 1.27 -8.89
N LEU A 33 3.11 0.35 -8.00
CA LEU A 33 4.23 -0.55 -8.28
C LEU A 33 4.03 -1.33 -9.59
N ALA A 34 2.80 -1.78 -9.84
CA ALA A 34 2.48 -2.49 -11.07
C ALA A 34 2.65 -1.63 -12.34
N ARG A 35 2.32 -0.34 -12.28
CA ARG A 35 2.52 0.60 -13.40
C ARG A 35 4.02 0.84 -13.65
N GLU A 36 4.80 1.05 -12.59
CA GLU A 36 6.24 1.34 -12.70
C GLU A 36 7.06 0.11 -13.13
N LEU A 37 6.67 -1.09 -12.70
CA LEU A 37 7.34 -2.35 -13.05
C LEU A 37 6.80 -3.00 -14.33
N GLY A 38 5.64 -2.56 -14.81
CA GLY A 38 4.98 -3.09 -16.02
C GLY A 38 4.28 -4.44 -15.82
N HIS A 39 4.12 -4.92 -14.58
CA HIS A 39 3.42 -6.17 -14.26
C HIS A 39 2.84 -6.16 -12.83
N PRO A 40 1.80 -6.95 -12.52
CA PRO A 40 1.32 -7.13 -11.15
C PRO A 40 2.42 -7.66 -10.21
N VAL A 41 2.35 -7.25 -8.94
CA VAL A 41 3.29 -7.64 -7.89
C VAL A 41 2.59 -8.49 -6.84
N GLU A 42 3.25 -9.56 -6.39
CA GLU A 42 2.73 -10.41 -5.31
C GLU A 42 2.60 -9.62 -3.99
N MET A 43 1.40 -9.64 -3.40
CA MET A 43 1.10 -8.84 -2.20
C MET A 43 1.93 -9.26 -0.98
N GLU A 44 2.13 -10.57 -0.79
CA GLU A 44 2.92 -11.10 0.33
C GLU A 44 4.37 -10.59 0.29
N ALA A 45 4.97 -10.51 -0.89
CA ALA A 45 6.32 -9.97 -1.06
C ALA A 45 6.41 -8.47 -0.71
N VAL A 46 5.35 -7.71 -0.99
CA VAL A 46 5.28 -6.29 -0.64
C VAL A 46 5.04 -6.11 0.85
N GLU A 47 4.17 -6.91 1.47
CA GLU A 47 3.92 -6.89 2.92
C GLU A 47 5.18 -7.19 3.72
N ASP A 48 5.91 -8.23 3.33
CA ASP A 48 7.19 -8.59 3.92
C ASP A 48 8.20 -7.44 3.82
N ARG A 49 8.36 -6.88 2.61
CA ARG A 49 9.32 -5.81 2.39
C ARG A 49 8.95 -4.54 3.13
N LEU A 50 7.67 -4.18 3.14
CA LEU A 50 7.19 -2.99 3.84
C LEU A 50 7.37 -3.12 5.35
N THR A 51 7.13 -4.31 5.91
CA THR A 51 7.33 -4.60 7.33
C THR A 51 8.79 -4.40 7.74
N ASP A 52 9.72 -4.95 6.95
CA ASP A 52 11.15 -4.85 7.22
C ASP A 52 11.64 -3.39 7.13
N GLU A 53 11.21 -2.64 6.10
CA GLU A 53 11.61 -1.23 5.94
C GLU A 53 10.95 -0.32 7.00
N MET A 54 9.70 -0.58 7.39
CA MET A 54 9.04 0.13 8.49
C MET A 54 9.75 -0.09 9.82
N ALA A 55 10.09 -1.35 10.14
CA ALA A 55 10.83 -1.68 11.36
C ALA A 55 12.19 -0.98 11.37
N ARG A 56 12.91 -1.04 10.24
CA ARG A 56 14.19 -0.33 10.07
C ARG A 56 14.06 1.18 10.25
N ALA A 57 13.08 1.81 9.60
CA ALA A 57 12.86 3.25 9.68
C ALA A 57 12.49 3.73 11.10
N LEU A 58 11.82 2.87 11.87
CA LEU A 58 11.41 3.15 13.24
C LEU A 58 12.45 2.69 14.30
N GLY A 59 13.55 2.04 13.89
CA GLY A 59 14.54 1.49 14.81
C GLY A 59 14.02 0.31 15.64
N LEU A 60 13.09 -0.47 15.09
CA LEU A 60 12.44 -1.60 15.72
C LEU A 60 12.93 -2.93 15.12
N THR A 61 12.69 -4.03 15.84
CA THR A 61 12.85 -5.39 15.32
C THR A 61 11.47 -5.99 15.09
N VAL A 62 11.28 -6.65 13.95
CA VAL A 62 10.04 -7.37 13.65
C VAL A 62 9.94 -8.58 14.58
N ALA A 63 8.89 -8.63 15.39
CA ALA A 63 8.58 -9.77 16.25
C ALA A 63 7.39 -10.53 15.65
N ASP A 64 7.57 -11.84 15.42
CA ASP A 64 6.56 -12.79 14.93
C ASP A 64 5.82 -12.38 13.63
N ARG A 65 6.15 -13.04 12.51
CA ARG A 65 5.48 -12.82 11.23
C ARG A 65 4.17 -13.60 11.19
N ARG A 66 3.08 -12.96 11.63
CA ARG A 66 1.74 -13.52 11.46
C ARG A 66 1.22 -13.23 10.06
N SER A 67 1.05 -14.28 9.28
CA SER A 67 0.31 -14.23 8.01
C SER A 67 -1.20 -14.20 8.29
N GLY A 68 -1.88 -13.26 7.65
CA GLY A 68 -3.32 -13.07 7.79
C GLY A 68 -3.74 -11.69 7.27
N PRO A 69 -5.02 -11.49 6.91
CA PRO A 69 -5.48 -10.22 6.37
C PRO A 69 -5.20 -9.07 7.35
N ILE A 70 -4.38 -8.10 6.92
CA ILE A 70 -4.18 -6.84 7.64
C ILE A 70 -5.34 -5.92 7.29
N GLY A 71 -6.46 -6.08 8.02
CA GLY A 71 -7.63 -5.23 7.89
C GLY A 71 -8.91 -5.95 8.31
N PRO A 72 -10.02 -5.23 8.56
CA PRO A 72 -11.33 -5.88 8.55
C PRO A 72 -11.47 -6.55 7.18
N ALA A 73 -11.89 -7.82 7.16
CA ALA A 73 -12.26 -8.50 5.92
C ALA A 73 -13.36 -7.68 5.23
N GLY A 74 -12.97 -6.78 4.33
CA GLY A 74 -13.89 -6.12 3.43
C GLY A 74 -14.59 -7.21 2.63
N PRO A 75 -15.88 -7.04 2.30
CA PRO A 75 -16.63 -8.07 1.61
C PRO A 75 -15.87 -8.43 0.32
N SER A 76 -15.68 -9.74 0.12
CA SER A 76 -15.20 -10.30 -1.14
C SER A 76 -16.03 -9.71 -2.26
N GLN A 77 -15.41 -8.87 -3.09
CA GLN A 77 -16.07 -8.37 -4.30
C GLN A 77 -16.29 -9.57 -5.22
N GLN A 78 -17.57 -9.89 -5.44
CA GLN A 78 -18.03 -10.77 -6.49
C GLN A 78 -17.99 -10.03 -7.82
#